data_AF-A0A3B9GGG2-F1
#
_entry.id   AF-A0A3B9GGG2-F1
#
_cell.length_a   1.000
_cell.length_b   1.000
_cell.length_c   1.000
_cell.angle_alpha   90.00
_cell.angle_beta   90.00
_cell.angle_gamma   90.00
#
_symmetry.space_group_name_H-M   'P 1'
#
loop_
_entity.id
_entity.type
_entity.pdbx_description
1 polymer ?
#
loop_
_entity_poly.entity_id
_entity_poly.type
_entity_poly.pdbx_seq_one_letter_code
_entity_poly.pdbx_strand_id
1 'polypeptide(L)'
;MKQVRIILAMLMLVLLAAQPVFAQADAPLTEIELSKFISDWPATVQWLEARGKSLESAGAGPALYAMFAGADFSAFLKGKGWTVERFGYVAGTTFMLVAYIAFELQNPDMLKEFDRAIAEIRADTSISAADKASAINSLEEVKKSLLALPTEAKLNEAEIKLVRAKYDTLKKILATD
;
A
#
# COMPACT_ATOMS: atom_id res chain seq x y z
N MET A 1 12.67 -13.89 -4.04
CA MET A 1 12.45 -13.83 -2.58
C MET A 1 12.37 -12.41 -2.00
N LYS A 2 13.27 -11.47 -2.38
CA LYS A 2 13.23 -10.08 -1.88
C LYS A 2 11.96 -9.32 -2.29
N GLN A 3 11.55 -9.42 -3.56
CA GLN A 3 10.31 -8.78 -4.06
C GLN A 3 9.01 -9.37 -3.47
N VAL A 4 8.98 -10.68 -3.21
CA VAL A 4 7.83 -11.35 -2.57
C VAL A 4 7.63 -10.86 -1.13
N ARG A 5 8.73 -10.64 -0.40
CA ARG A 5 8.68 -10.08 0.97
C ARG A 5 8.18 -8.64 0.99
N ILE A 6 8.53 -7.83 -0.02
CA ILE A 6 8.06 -6.44 -0.15
C ILE A 6 6.54 -6.41 -0.46
N ILE A 7 6.07 -7.29 -1.36
CA ILE A 7 4.64 -7.39 -1.71
C ILE A 7 3.82 -7.88 -0.51
N LEU A 8 4.30 -8.87 0.25
CA LEU A 8 3.63 -9.34 1.47
C LEU A 8 3.64 -8.28 2.59
N ALA A 9 4.73 -7.52 2.74
CA ALA A 9 4.79 -6.41 3.69
C ALA A 9 3.80 -5.28 3.31
N MET A 10 3.65 -5.00 2.00
CA MET A 10 2.66 -4.04 1.49
C MET A 10 1.22 -4.53 1.67
N LEU A 11 0.94 -5.83 1.50
CA LEU A 11 -0.37 -6.42 1.76
C LEU A 11 -0.75 -6.35 3.26
N MET A 12 0.20 -6.65 4.16
CA MET A 12 -0.03 -6.50 5.60
C MET A 12 -0.24 -5.02 6.00
N LEU A 13 0.36 -4.09 5.25
CA LEU A 13 0.17 -2.63 5.39
C LEU A 13 -1.29 -2.21 5.18
N VAL A 14 -1.99 -2.86 4.23
CA VAL A 14 -3.38 -2.58 3.87
C VAL A 14 -4.35 -3.19 4.90
N LEU A 15 -4.04 -4.39 5.39
CA LEU A 15 -4.90 -5.13 6.32
C LEU A 15 -4.94 -4.56 7.74
N LEU A 16 -3.90 -3.85 8.18
CA LEU A 16 -3.85 -3.20 9.50
C LEU A 16 -4.32 -1.73 9.50
N ALA A 17 -4.64 -1.17 8.33
CA ALA A 17 -5.19 0.19 8.18
C ALA A 17 -6.72 0.25 8.28
N ALA A 18 -7.38 -0.75 8.88
CA ALA A 18 -8.81 -0.74 9.23
C ALA A 18 -9.13 0.18 10.42
N GLN A 19 -8.57 1.39 10.41
CA GLN A 19 -8.97 2.55 11.19
C GLN A 19 -9.40 3.60 10.17
N PRO A 20 -10.39 4.47 10.48
CA PRO A 20 -11.12 5.23 9.46
C PRO A 20 -10.11 5.95 8.59
N VAL A 21 -10.05 5.51 7.33
CA VAL A 21 -9.38 6.18 6.23
C VAL A 21 -9.57 7.66 6.47
N PHE A 22 -8.48 8.35 6.79
CA PHE A 22 -8.43 9.78 7.04
C PHE A 22 -9.46 10.44 6.14
N ALA A 23 -10.48 11.01 6.80
CA ALA A 23 -11.72 11.47 6.24
C ALA A 23 -11.60 11.70 4.73
N GLN A 24 -12.34 10.92 3.95
CA GLN A 24 -12.58 11.14 2.53
C GLN A 24 -12.57 12.64 2.28
N ALA A 25 -11.47 13.17 1.75
CA ALA A 25 -11.32 14.61 1.61
C ALA A 25 -12.50 15.09 0.76
N ASP A 26 -13.05 16.28 1.07
CA ASP A 26 -14.25 16.80 0.41
C ASP A 26 -14.17 16.77 -1.13
N ALA A 27 -12.94 16.75 -1.68
CA ALA A 27 -12.67 16.56 -3.10
C ALA A 27 -11.87 15.26 -3.39
N PRO A 28 -12.26 14.47 -4.40
CA PRO A 28 -11.45 13.37 -4.93
C PRO A 28 -10.07 13.82 -5.42
N LEU A 29 -9.15 12.88 -5.55
CA LEU A 29 -7.85 13.03 -6.19
C LEU A 29 -8.03 13.41 -7.66
N THR A 30 -7.40 14.50 -8.06
CA THR A 30 -7.42 14.99 -9.45
C THR A 30 -6.16 14.61 -10.22
N GLU A 31 -6.20 14.70 -11.55
CA GLU A 31 -5.02 14.48 -12.39
C GLU A 31 -3.88 15.46 -12.10
N ILE A 32 -4.22 16.73 -11.86
CA ILE A 32 -3.26 17.78 -11.56
C ILE A 32 -2.52 17.43 -10.27
N GLU A 33 -3.24 16.98 -9.24
CA GLU A 33 -2.66 16.61 -7.96
C GLU A 33 -1.81 15.34 -8.05
N LEU A 34 -2.27 14.31 -8.76
CA LEU A 34 -1.48 13.10 -8.96
C LEU A 34 -0.19 13.40 -9.73
N SER A 35 -0.26 14.23 -10.76
CA SER A 35 0.92 14.62 -11.56
C SER A 35 1.89 15.48 -10.74
N LYS A 36 1.35 16.39 -9.93
CA LYS A 36 2.15 17.20 -9.00
C LYS A 36 2.81 16.32 -7.92
N PHE A 37 2.06 15.37 -7.37
CA PHE A 37 2.58 14.40 -6.40
C PHE A 37 3.74 13.60 -6.99
N ILE A 38 3.59 13.04 -8.20
CA ILE A 38 4.65 12.32 -8.91
C ILE A 38 5.92 13.18 -9.05
N SER A 39 5.77 14.47 -9.37
CA SER A 39 6.89 15.41 -9.52
C SER A 39 7.56 15.76 -8.18
N ASP A 40 6.76 15.93 -7.11
CA ASP A 40 7.25 16.36 -5.80
C ASP A 40 7.74 15.21 -4.91
N TRP A 41 7.35 13.97 -5.21
CA TRP A 41 7.67 12.80 -4.42
C TRP A 41 9.18 12.60 -4.23
N PRO A 42 10.04 12.66 -5.27
CA PRO A 42 11.49 12.48 -5.09
C PRO A 42 12.12 13.49 -4.13
N ALA A 43 11.70 14.76 -4.21
CA ALA A 43 12.17 15.80 -3.29
C ALA A 43 11.68 15.57 -1.85
N THR A 44 10.49 14.98 -1.70
CA THR A 44 9.94 14.61 -0.39
C THR A 44 10.73 13.48 0.24
N VAL A 45 11.06 12.44 -0.54
CA VAL A 45 11.91 11.32 -0.08
C VAL A 45 13.28 11.82 0.35
N GLN A 46 13.95 12.61 -0.49
CA GLN A 46 15.26 13.20 -0.16
C GLN A 46 15.22 14.06 1.11
N TRP A 47 14.13 14.82 1.31
CA TRP A 47 13.97 15.65 2.51
C TRP A 47 13.84 14.80 3.79
N LEU A 48 13.15 13.67 3.71
CA LEU A 48 12.99 12.70 4.81
C LEU A 48 14.32 12.01 5.12
N GLU A 49 15.01 11.52 4.10
CA GLU A 49 16.30 10.85 4.23
C GLU A 49 17.36 11.75 4.87
N ALA A 50 17.43 13.02 4.44
CA ALA A 50 18.32 14.02 5.02
C ALA A 50 18.08 14.26 6.52
N ARG A 51 16.94 13.80 7.06
CA ARG A 51 16.55 13.89 8.48
C ARG A 51 16.59 12.54 9.19
N GLY A 52 17.23 11.54 8.59
CA GLY A 52 17.34 10.18 9.13
C GLY A 52 16.02 9.42 9.14
N LYS A 53 15.01 9.88 8.39
CA LYS A 53 13.72 9.19 8.25
C LYS A 53 13.75 8.36 6.96
N SER A 54 13.83 7.03 7.09
CA SER A 54 13.77 6.12 5.94
C SER A 54 12.38 5.48 5.83
N LEU A 55 11.79 5.54 4.63
CA LEU A 55 10.51 4.89 4.33
C LEU A 55 10.61 3.36 4.44
N GLU A 56 11.78 2.78 4.13
CA GLU A 56 12.02 1.35 4.29
C GLU A 56 12.01 0.92 5.76
N SER A 57 12.55 1.76 6.64
CA SER A 57 12.70 1.46 8.07
C SER A 57 11.42 1.66 8.88
N ALA A 58 10.51 2.51 8.41
CA ALA A 58 9.34 2.93 9.18
C ALA A 58 8.21 1.89 9.22
N GLY A 59 8.21 0.91 8.32
CA GLY A 59 7.16 -0.10 8.23
C GLY A 59 5.76 0.51 8.03
N ALA A 60 4.72 -0.28 8.34
CA ALA A 60 3.32 0.13 8.29
C ALA A 60 2.89 0.94 9.52
N GLY A 61 1.89 1.81 9.36
CA GLY A 61 1.09 2.30 10.50
C GLY A 61 1.68 3.52 11.22
N PRO A 62 1.52 3.65 12.55
CA PRO A 62 1.80 4.90 13.29
C PRO A 62 3.21 5.47 13.10
N ALA A 63 4.21 4.61 12.88
CA ALA A 63 5.58 5.02 12.60
C ALA A 63 5.73 5.74 11.25
N LEU A 64 5.04 5.26 10.21
CA LEU A 64 4.95 5.94 8.92
C LEU A 64 4.21 7.28 9.05
N TYR A 65 3.11 7.33 9.80
CA TYR A 65 2.40 8.58 10.07
C TYR A 65 3.26 9.62 10.80
N ALA A 66 4.06 9.18 11.78
CA ALA A 66 4.98 10.05 12.51
C ALA A 66 6.10 10.64 11.62
N MET A 67 6.44 10.01 10.49
CA MET A 67 7.40 10.58 9.55
C MET A 67 6.89 11.89 8.93
N PHE A 68 5.58 11.96 8.70
CA PHE A 68 4.88 13.09 8.09
C PHE A 68 4.30 14.08 9.11
N ALA A 69 4.61 13.89 10.41
CA ALA A 69 4.19 14.79 11.48
C ALA A 69 5.24 15.87 11.78
N GLY A 70 4.77 17.06 12.17
CA GLY A 70 5.60 18.13 12.71
C GLY A 70 5.66 19.41 11.86
N ALA A 71 6.10 20.50 12.50
CA ALA A 71 6.16 21.83 11.90
C ALA A 71 7.13 21.91 10.71
N ASP A 72 8.25 21.20 10.76
CA ASP A 72 9.26 21.22 9.68
C ASP A 72 8.75 20.58 8.39
N PHE A 73 8.02 19.47 8.51
CA PHE A 73 7.42 18.81 7.34
C PHE A 73 6.29 19.67 6.75
N SER A 74 5.48 20.29 7.61
CA SER A 74 4.47 21.26 7.19
C SER A 74 5.08 22.45 6.45
N ALA A 75 6.18 23.01 6.95
CA ALA A 75 6.89 24.11 6.29
C ALA A 75 7.49 23.70 4.94
N PHE A 76 8.08 22.51 4.85
CA PHE A 76 8.58 21.95 3.59
C PHE A 76 7.46 21.80 2.55
N LEU A 77 6.34 21.17 2.93
CA LEU A 77 5.18 21.01 2.05
C LEU A 77 4.57 22.35 1.63
N LYS A 78 4.51 23.32 2.54
CA LYS A 78 4.05 24.67 2.22
C LYS A 78 4.92 25.32 1.14
N GLY A 79 6.25 25.13 1.20
CA GLY A 79 7.18 25.58 0.16
C GLY A 79 6.94 24.92 -1.22
N LYS A 80 6.29 23.76 -1.23
CA LYS A 80 5.85 23.04 -2.43
C LYS A 80 4.41 23.38 -2.85
N GLY A 81 3.69 24.23 -2.11
CA GLY A 81 2.29 24.55 -2.38
C GLY A 81 1.30 23.46 -1.92
N TRP A 82 1.70 22.63 -0.96
CA TRP A 82 0.85 21.62 -0.34
C TRP A 82 0.41 22.03 1.06
N THR A 83 -0.79 21.61 1.46
CA THR A 83 -1.13 21.45 2.88
C THR A 83 -0.76 20.02 3.31
N VAL A 84 -0.45 19.83 4.60
CA VAL A 84 -0.15 18.49 5.14
C VAL A 84 -1.32 17.53 4.91
N GLU A 85 -2.54 18.01 5.14
CA GLU A 85 -3.76 17.22 5.01
C GLU A 85 -4.01 16.79 3.56
N ARG A 86 -3.89 17.71 2.58
CA ARG A 86 -4.10 17.37 1.18
C ARG A 86 -3.00 16.47 0.64
N PHE A 87 -1.75 16.72 1.01
CA PHE A 87 -0.64 15.84 0.64
C PHE A 87 -0.82 14.44 1.23
N GLY A 88 -1.22 14.34 2.50
CA GLY A 88 -1.50 13.07 3.18
C GLY A 88 -2.60 12.27 2.49
N TYR A 89 -3.70 12.94 2.10
CA TYR A 89 -4.76 12.33 1.31
C TYR A 89 -4.23 11.81 -0.04
N VAL A 90 -3.57 12.66 -0.82
CA VAL A 90 -3.07 12.28 -2.16
C VAL A 90 -2.08 11.12 -2.07
N ALA A 91 -1.14 11.19 -1.13
CA ALA A 91 -0.14 10.13 -0.93
C ALA A 91 -0.80 8.82 -0.49
N GLY A 92 -1.67 8.86 0.52
CA GLY A 92 -2.37 7.69 1.05
C GLY A 92 -3.25 7.02 -0.01
N THR A 93 -4.07 7.80 -0.71
CA THR A 93 -4.92 7.29 -1.80
C THR A 93 -4.07 6.72 -2.93
N THR A 94 -2.98 7.39 -3.32
CA THR A 94 -2.09 6.88 -4.37
C THR A 94 -1.45 5.55 -3.98
N PHE A 95 -0.93 5.41 -2.76
CA PHE A 95 -0.32 4.15 -2.29
C PHE A 95 -1.32 3.01 -2.21
N MET A 96 -2.49 3.27 -1.63
CA MET A 96 -3.56 2.29 -1.55
C MET A 96 -3.98 1.83 -2.95
N LEU A 97 -4.20 2.76 -3.89
CA LEU A 97 -4.64 2.42 -5.24
C LEU A 97 -3.54 1.73 -6.07
N VAL A 98 -2.27 2.10 -5.91
CA VAL A 98 -1.16 1.37 -6.52
C VAL A 98 -1.09 -0.06 -5.98
N ALA A 99 -1.23 -0.25 -4.67
CA ALA A 99 -1.27 -1.59 -4.07
C ALA A 99 -2.48 -2.41 -4.57
N TYR A 100 -3.64 -1.77 -4.66
CA TYR A 100 -4.86 -2.37 -5.22
C TYR A 100 -4.68 -2.80 -6.68
N ILE A 101 -4.14 -1.93 -7.54
CA ILE A 101 -3.89 -2.25 -8.96
C ILE A 101 -2.81 -3.34 -9.09
N ALA A 102 -1.76 -3.28 -8.27
CA ALA A 102 -0.74 -4.33 -8.23
C ALA A 102 -1.35 -5.68 -7.85
N PHE A 103 -2.25 -5.69 -6.87
CA PHE A 103 -3.00 -6.87 -6.48
C PHE A 103 -3.91 -7.36 -7.62
N GLU A 104 -4.70 -6.49 -8.26
CA GLU A 104 -5.54 -6.86 -9.41
C GLU A 104 -4.73 -7.49 -10.57
N LEU A 105 -3.59 -6.88 -10.91
CA LEU A 105 -2.73 -7.36 -12.00
C LEU A 105 -2.05 -8.70 -11.67
N GLN A 106 -1.74 -8.94 -10.40
CA GLN A 106 -1.09 -10.17 -9.94
C GLN A 106 -2.10 -11.24 -9.48
N ASN A 107 -3.39 -10.90 -9.37
CA ASN A 107 -4.41 -11.72 -8.72
C ASN A 107 -4.50 -13.15 -9.26
N PRO A 108 -4.49 -13.41 -10.59
CA PRO A 108 -4.61 -14.77 -11.10
C PRO A 108 -3.44 -15.67 -10.68
N ASP A 109 -2.23 -15.12 -10.61
CA ASP A 109 -1.05 -15.88 -10.25
C ASP A 109 -0.87 -15.94 -8.73
N MET A 110 -1.25 -14.88 -8.00
CA MET A 110 -1.23 -14.87 -6.54
C MET A 110 -2.26 -15.86 -5.95
N LEU A 111 -3.47 -15.93 -6.51
CA LEU A 111 -4.48 -16.91 -6.09
C LEU A 111 -4.02 -18.35 -6.35
N LYS A 112 -3.35 -18.60 -7.48
CA LYS A 112 -2.74 -19.92 -7.76
C LYS A 112 -1.64 -20.25 -6.76
N GLU A 113 -0.87 -19.26 -6.31
CA GLU A 113 0.17 -19.45 -5.29
C GLU A 113 -0.42 -19.81 -3.92
N PHE A 114 -1.52 -19.17 -3.52
CA PHE A 114 -2.27 -19.59 -2.32
C PHE A 114 -2.81 -21.01 -2.46
N ASP A 115 -3.40 -21.35 -3.61
CA ASP A 115 -3.94 -22.69 -3.87
C ASP A 115 -2.82 -23.76 -3.88
N ARG A 116 -1.65 -23.42 -4.44
CA ARG A 116 -0.46 -24.28 -4.40
C ARG A 116 0.05 -24.47 -2.97
N ALA A 117 0.21 -23.40 -2.19
CA ALA A 117 0.68 -23.49 -0.81
C ALA A 117 -0.27 -24.32 0.07
N ILE A 118 -1.59 -24.17 -0.11
CA ILE A 118 -2.59 -25.00 0.57
C ILE A 118 -2.43 -26.47 0.17
N ALA A 119 -2.21 -26.77 -1.11
CA ALA A 119 -1.99 -28.13 -1.59
C ALA A 119 -0.70 -28.76 -1.02
N GLU A 120 0.39 -27.99 -0.95
CA GLU A 120 1.66 -28.41 -0.36
C GLU A 120 1.53 -28.73 1.13
N ILE A 121 0.86 -27.87 1.92
CA ILE A 121 0.61 -28.10 3.35
C ILE A 121 -0.29 -29.33 3.56
N ARG A 122 -1.27 -29.55 2.69
CA ARG A 122 -2.11 -30.77 2.74
C ARG A 122 -1.26 -32.02 2.51
N ALA A 123 -0.34 -31.98 1.54
CA ALA A 123 0.52 -33.10 1.17
C ALA A 123 1.70 -33.33 2.15
N ASP A 124 2.09 -32.33 2.93
CA ASP A 124 3.24 -32.40 3.84
C ASP A 124 3.03 -33.43 4.96
N THR A 125 3.81 -34.49 5.03
CA THR A 125 3.65 -35.53 6.07
C THR A 125 4.39 -35.23 7.38
N SER A 126 5.15 -34.13 7.44
CA SER A 126 6.03 -33.77 8.56
C SER A 126 5.35 -32.95 9.66
N ILE A 127 4.20 -32.34 9.37
CA ILE A 127 3.44 -31.48 10.30
C ILE A 127 2.16 -32.16 10.78
N SER A 128 1.75 -31.84 12.02
CA SER A 128 0.57 -32.44 12.64
C SER A 128 -0.71 -32.03 11.92
N ALA A 129 -1.76 -32.85 12.02
CA ALA A 129 -3.06 -32.53 11.43
C ALA A 129 -3.66 -31.21 11.96
N ALA A 130 -3.40 -30.87 13.23
CA ALA A 130 -3.84 -29.62 13.84
C ALA A 130 -3.09 -28.41 13.26
N ASP A 131 -1.76 -28.53 13.09
CA ASP A 131 -0.93 -27.46 12.54
C ASP A 131 -1.25 -27.22 11.06
N LYS A 132 -1.51 -28.29 10.29
CA LYS A 132 -2.03 -28.19 8.92
C LYS A 132 -3.33 -27.41 8.85
N ALA A 133 -4.31 -27.77 9.68
CA ALA A 133 -5.62 -27.12 9.68
C ALA A 133 -5.49 -25.64 10.04
N SER A 134 -4.65 -25.30 11.01
CA SER A 134 -4.38 -23.90 11.38
C SER A 134 -3.70 -23.11 10.25
N ALA A 135 -2.70 -23.70 9.60
CA ALA A 135 -1.98 -23.05 8.49
C ALA A 135 -2.87 -22.86 7.25
N ILE A 136 -3.67 -23.87 6.90
CA ILE A 136 -4.63 -23.80 5.78
C ILE A 136 -5.69 -22.73 6.06
N ASN A 137 -6.30 -22.74 7.25
CA ASN A 137 -7.30 -21.72 7.62
C ASN A 137 -6.73 -20.31 7.57
N SER A 138 -5.48 -20.13 8.00
CA SER A 138 -4.80 -18.82 7.95
C SER A 138 -4.60 -18.35 6.50
N LEU A 139 -4.21 -19.25 5.60
CA LEU A 139 -4.05 -18.93 4.17
C LEU A 139 -5.39 -18.65 3.49
N GLU A 140 -6.45 -19.39 3.84
CA GLU A 140 -7.80 -19.19 3.30
C GLU A 140 -8.41 -17.86 3.77
N GLU A 141 -8.24 -17.49 5.05
CA GLU A 141 -8.70 -16.19 5.55
C GLU A 141 -7.93 -15.02 4.91
N VAL A 142 -6.61 -15.14 4.73
CA VAL A 142 -5.83 -14.12 3.99
C VAL A 142 -6.31 -14.00 2.54
N LYS A 143 -6.53 -15.12 1.85
CA LYS A 143 -7.09 -15.15 0.48
C LYS A 143 -8.46 -14.48 0.42
N LYS A 144 -9.32 -14.74 1.41
CA LYS A 144 -10.66 -14.17 1.51
C LYS A 144 -10.64 -12.66 1.77
N SER A 145 -9.83 -12.19 2.71
CA SER A 145 -9.68 -10.76 2.95
C SER A 145 -9.13 -10.04 1.72
N LEU A 146 -8.22 -10.66 0.99
CA LEU A 146 -7.68 -10.13 -0.26
C LEU A 146 -8.74 -9.98 -1.35
N LEU A 147 -9.62 -10.96 -1.49
CA LEU A 147 -10.75 -10.91 -2.42
C LEU A 147 -11.84 -9.92 -1.98
N ALA A 148 -11.94 -9.60 -0.69
CA ALA A 148 -12.92 -8.68 -0.13
C ALA A 148 -12.48 -7.20 -0.20
N LEU A 149 -11.19 -6.90 -0.37
CA LEU A 149 -10.65 -5.53 -0.47
C LEU A 149 -11.39 -4.63 -1.48
N PRO A 150 -11.72 -5.07 -2.71
CA PRO A 150 -12.45 -4.24 -3.67
C PRO A 150 -13.87 -3.88 -3.19
N THR A 151 -14.51 -4.78 -2.43
CA THR A 151 -15.91 -4.67 -2.02
C THR A 151 -16.08 -3.88 -0.72
N GLU A 152 -15.11 -3.99 0.20
CA GLU A 152 -15.16 -3.31 1.50
C GLU A 152 -14.60 -1.88 1.45
N ALA A 153 -13.66 -1.58 0.56
CA ALA A 153 -12.94 -0.31 0.57
C ALA A 153 -13.66 0.89 -0.08
N LYS A 154 -14.91 0.72 -0.59
CA LYS A 154 -15.68 1.78 -1.29
C LYS A 154 -14.80 2.65 -2.21
N LEU A 155 -13.95 2.01 -3.01
CA LEU A 155 -12.95 2.71 -3.79
C LEU A 155 -13.61 3.57 -4.87
N ASN A 156 -13.12 4.79 -5.06
CA ASN A 156 -13.62 5.70 -6.08
C ASN A 156 -13.11 5.28 -7.47
N GLU A 157 -14.02 4.91 -8.38
CA GLU A 157 -13.66 4.46 -9.73
C GLU A 157 -12.87 5.50 -10.54
N ALA A 158 -13.15 6.79 -10.35
CA ALA A 158 -12.45 7.85 -11.06
C ALA A 158 -10.97 7.92 -10.62
N GLU A 159 -10.72 7.78 -9.32
CA GLU A 159 -9.36 7.75 -8.77
C GLU A 159 -8.63 6.47 -9.17
N ILE A 160 -9.31 5.32 -9.19
CA ILE A 160 -8.75 4.06 -9.70
C ILE A 160 -8.29 4.24 -11.16
N LYS A 161 -9.15 4.78 -12.03
CA LYS A 161 -8.81 5.01 -13.45
C LYS A 161 -7.61 5.95 -13.58
N LEU A 162 -7.58 7.01 -12.78
CA LEU A 162 -6.50 7.98 -12.76
C LEU A 162 -5.15 7.34 -12.38
N VAL A 163 -5.12 6.61 -11.27
CA VAL A 163 -3.91 5.94 -10.76
C VAL A 163 -3.49 4.82 -11.72
N ARG A 164 -4.44 4.05 -12.26
CA ARG A 164 -4.16 2.99 -13.25
C ARG A 164 -3.50 3.54 -14.51
N ALA A 165 -3.94 4.70 -15.01
CA ALA A 165 -3.33 5.35 -16.17
C ALA A 165 -1.87 5.77 -15.96
N LYS A 166 -1.43 5.97 -14.71
CA LYS A 166 -0.05 6.35 -14.36
C LYS A 166 0.69 5.26 -13.58
N TYR A 167 0.16 4.02 -13.55
CA TYR A 167 0.64 2.95 -12.68
C TYR A 167 2.12 2.63 -12.87
N ASP A 168 2.62 2.52 -14.11
CA ASP A 168 4.03 2.22 -14.37
C ASP A 168 4.98 3.32 -13.88
N THR A 169 4.58 4.58 -14.04
CA THR A 169 5.33 5.73 -13.52
C THR A 169 5.33 5.72 -12.00
N LEU A 170 4.17 5.47 -11.38
CA LEU A 170 4.03 5.38 -9.93
C LEU A 170 4.89 4.25 -9.37
N LYS A 171 4.84 3.05 -9.97
CA LYS A 171 5.67 1.92 -9.58
C LYS A 171 7.16 2.26 -9.57
N LYS A 172 7.65 3.01 -10.56
CA LYS A 172 9.06 3.42 -10.63
C LYS A 172 9.44 4.40 -9.51
N ILE A 173 8.61 5.41 -9.25
CA ILE A 173 8.95 6.42 -8.23
C ILE A 173 8.75 5.91 -6.80
N LEU A 174 7.93 4.87 -6.60
CA LEU A 174 7.64 4.30 -5.29
C LEU A 174 8.51 3.08 -4.94
N ALA A 175 9.13 2.45 -5.92
CA ALA A 175 10.09 1.37 -5.71
C ALA A 175 11.52 1.88 -5.46
N THR A 176 11.67 3.09 -4.89
CA THR A 176 12.96 3.75 -4.69
C THR A 176 13.89 2.82 -3.89
N ASP A 177 15.05 2.50 -4.49
CA ASP A 177 16.10 1.57 -4.03
C ASP A 177 16.80 2.00 -2.73
#